data_AF-G7VCJ0-F1
#
_entry.id   AF-G7VCJ0-F1
#
_cell.length_a   1.000
_cell.length_b   1.000
_cell.length_c   1.000
_cell.angle_alpha   90.00
_cell.angle_beta   90.00
_cell.angle_gamma   90.00
#
_symmetry.space_group_name_H-M   'P 1'
#
loop_
_entity.id
_entity.type
_entity.pdbx_description
1 polymer ?
#
loop_
_entity_poly.entity_id
_entity_poly.type
_entity_poly.pdbx_seq_one_letter_code
_entity_poly.pdbx_strand_id
1 'polypeptide(L)'
;MKLYASALAFLVVGSALVAFAVVNAAVLYFAGVPKATLNITAPILGQTMTAKISGVPDPYVVGVNVVRAVLLLAIGLIGAKLIDTGLAELRERRREEALRRYYEEYGYQYQQY
;
A
#
# COMPACT_ATOMS: atom_id res chain seq x y z
N MET A 1 -9.57 -7.56 -27.58
CA MET A 1 -9.83 -8.29 -26.31
C MET A 1 -8.64 -8.33 -25.34
N LYS A 2 -7.39 -8.58 -25.75
CA LYS A 2 -6.23 -8.67 -24.82
C LYS A 2 -5.94 -7.41 -23.97
N LEU A 3 -6.27 -6.22 -24.45
CA LEU A 3 -6.00 -4.93 -23.78
C LEU A 3 -7.01 -4.55 -22.67
N TYR A 4 -8.22 -5.11 -22.69
CA TYR A 4 -9.18 -4.90 -21.59
C TYR A 4 -8.78 -5.65 -20.32
N ALA A 5 -8.10 -6.79 -20.51
CA ALA A 5 -7.63 -7.62 -19.42
C ALA A 5 -6.52 -6.94 -18.60
N SER A 6 -5.64 -6.15 -19.23
CA SER A 6 -4.53 -5.48 -18.53
C SER A 6 -5.01 -4.36 -17.60
N ALA A 7 -5.87 -3.46 -18.09
CA ALA A 7 -6.38 -2.36 -17.28
C ALA A 7 -7.22 -2.87 -16.09
N LEU A 8 -8.09 -3.86 -16.33
CA LEU A 8 -8.86 -4.50 -15.26
C LEU A 8 -7.95 -5.27 -14.30
N ALA A 9 -6.92 -5.97 -14.79
CA ALA A 9 -5.95 -6.64 -13.94
C ALA A 9 -5.22 -5.64 -13.03
N PHE A 10 -4.81 -4.48 -13.54
CA PHE A 10 -4.17 -3.45 -12.71
C PHE A 10 -5.10 -2.87 -11.64
N LEU A 11 -6.38 -2.67 -11.95
CA LEU A 11 -7.36 -2.23 -10.95
C LEU A 11 -7.60 -3.30 -9.88
N VAL A 12 -7.77 -4.56 -10.28
CA VAL A 12 -8.02 -5.67 -9.35
C VAL A 12 -6.81 -5.90 -8.46
N VAL A 13 -5.62 -6.04 -9.05
CA VAL A 13 -4.37 -6.25 -8.29
C VAL A 13 -4.08 -5.04 -7.41
N GLY A 14 -4.24 -3.82 -7.94
CA GLY A 14 -4.02 -2.59 -7.19
C GLY A 14 -4.96 -2.48 -5.97
N SER A 15 -6.25 -2.73 -6.16
CA SER A 15 -7.24 -2.72 -5.07
C SER A 15 -6.98 -3.80 -4.02
N ALA A 16 -6.57 -5.00 -4.45
CA ALA A 16 -6.21 -6.09 -3.55
C ALA A 16 -4.98 -5.72 -2.68
N LEU A 17 -3.95 -5.12 -3.28
CA LEU A 17 -2.76 -4.68 -2.55
C LEU A 17 -3.07 -3.57 -1.54
N VAL A 18 -3.91 -2.60 -1.91
CA VAL A 18 -4.35 -1.53 -0.99
C VAL A 18 -5.17 -2.12 0.16
N ALA A 19 -6.14 -2.97 -0.13
CA ALA A 19 -6.96 -3.62 0.90
C ALA A 19 -6.09 -4.47 1.85
N PHE A 20 -5.17 -5.25 1.29
CA PHE A 20 -4.21 -6.03 2.06
C PHE A 20 -3.37 -5.13 2.99
N ALA A 21 -2.81 -4.05 2.46
CA ALA A 21 -1.99 -3.12 3.23
C ALA A 21 -2.79 -2.48 4.39
N VAL A 22 -4.01 -2.02 4.12
CA VAL A 22 -4.88 -1.38 5.13
C VAL A 22 -5.28 -2.36 6.23
N VAL A 23 -5.72 -3.57 5.87
CA VAL A 23 -6.13 -4.59 6.86
C VAL A 23 -4.94 -4.97 7.75
N ASN A 24 -3.77 -5.22 7.17
CA ASN A 24 -2.59 -5.58 7.94
C ASN A 24 -2.06 -4.41 8.78
N ALA A 25 -2.15 -3.17 8.29
CA ALA A 25 -1.78 -1.99 9.06
C ALA A 25 -2.72 -1.81 10.27
N ALA A 26 -4.02 -2.06 10.11
CA ALA A 26 -4.96 -2.06 11.22
C ALA A 26 -4.62 -3.13 12.26
N VAL A 27 -4.33 -4.36 11.82
CA VAL A 27 -3.89 -5.44 12.72
C VAL A 27 -2.62 -5.04 13.48
N LEU A 28 -1.65 -4.43 12.79
CA LEU A 28 -0.41 -3.98 13.41
C LEU A 28 -0.65 -2.85 14.44
N TYR A 29 -1.58 -1.94 14.16
CA TYR A 29 -1.94 -0.84 15.06
C TYR A 29 -2.62 -1.33 16.34
N PHE A 30 -3.50 -2.32 16.23
CA PHE A 30 -4.21 -2.88 17.39
C PHE A 30 -3.43 -4.00 18.10
N ALA A 31 -2.36 -4.51 17.50
CA ALA A 31 -1.50 -5.49 18.15
C ALA A 31 -0.75 -4.86 19.33
N GLY A 32 -1.01 -5.36 20.55
CA GLY A 32 -0.26 -4.96 21.73
C GLY A 32 1.22 -5.35 21.62
N VAL A 33 2.12 -4.47 22.08
CA VAL A 33 3.55 -4.79 22.15
C VAL A 33 3.82 -5.58 23.43
N PRO A 34 4.41 -6.79 23.35
CA PRO A 34 4.78 -7.56 24.52
C PRO A 34 5.80 -6.80 25.37
N LYS A 35 5.67 -6.96 26.69
CA LYS A 35 6.53 -6.28 27.65
C LYS A 35 7.71 -7.18 28.03
N ALA A 36 8.91 -6.62 27.98
CA ALA A 36 10.15 -7.24 28.41
C ALA A 36 10.66 -6.61 29.72
N THR A 37 11.48 -7.37 30.45
CA THR A 37 12.23 -6.89 31.60
C THR A 37 13.65 -6.52 31.16
N LEU A 38 14.05 -5.27 31.35
CA LEU A 38 15.40 -4.77 31.07
C LEU A 38 16.21 -4.71 32.34
N ASN A 39 17.43 -5.24 32.29
CA ASN A 39 18.42 -5.08 33.36
C ASN A 39 19.30 -3.88 33.01
N ILE A 40 19.16 -2.80 33.77
CA ILE A 40 20.05 -1.64 33.64
C ILE A 40 21.13 -1.76 34.71
N THR A 41 22.38 -1.89 34.27
CA THR A 41 23.55 -1.81 35.15
C THR A 41 24.06 -0.38 35.09
N ALA A 42 23.89 0.37 36.18
CA ALA A 42 24.39 1.74 36.29
C ALA A 42 25.45 1.83 37.41
N PRO A 43 26.57 2.53 37.18
CA PRO A 43 27.49 2.88 38.25
C PRO A 43 26.85 4.00 39.07
N ILE A 44 26.37 3.67 40.26
CA ILE A 44 25.88 4.66 41.23
C ILE A 44 26.90 4.66 42.37
N LEU A 45 27.54 5.81 42.62
CA LEU A 45 28.47 6.00 43.74
C LEU A 45 29.61 4.95 43.80
N GLY A 46 30.19 4.59 42.64
CA GLY A 46 31.33 3.67 42.58
C GLY A 46 30.98 2.18 42.73
N GLN A 47 29.70 1.82 42.87
CA GLN A 47 29.23 0.43 42.83
C GLN A 47 28.32 0.21 41.62
N THR A 48 28.48 -0.93 40.95
CA THR A 48 27.59 -1.36 39.86
C THR A 48 26.29 -1.90 40.47
N MET A 49 25.22 -1.12 40.39
CA MET A 49 23.88 -1.58 40.78
C MET A 49 23.11 -2.03 39.54
N THR A 50 22.49 -3.21 39.62
CA THR A 50 21.60 -3.75 38.58
C THR A 50 20.16 -3.45 38.97
N ALA A 51 19.54 -2.48 38.29
CA ALA A 51 18.12 -2.19 38.43
C ALA A 51 17.33 -2.96 37.37
N LYS A 52 16.28 -3.67 37.78
CA LYS A 52 15.35 -4.35 36.86
C LYS A 52 14.17 -3.44 36.54
N ILE A 53 14.08 -2.97 35.32
CA ILE A 53 12.91 -2.23 34.84
C ILE A 53 11.97 -3.23 34.18
N SER A 54 10.82 -3.46 34.82
CA SER A 54 9.75 -4.31 34.30
C SER A 54 8.72 -3.48 33.55
N GLY A 55 8.16 -4.04 32.48
CA GLY A 55 7.06 -3.44 31.75
C GLY A 55 7.45 -2.60 30.53
N VAL A 56 8.72 -2.66 30.10
CA VAL A 56 9.20 -1.93 28.92
C VAL A 56 8.77 -2.67 27.65
N PRO A 57 8.30 -1.99 26.59
CA PRO A 57 8.02 -2.64 25.32
C PRO A 57 9.27 -3.35 24.79
N ASP A 58 9.12 -4.60 24.32
CA ASP A 58 10.24 -5.35 23.76
C ASP A 58 10.82 -4.60 22.53
N PRO A 59 12.09 -4.13 22.59
CA PRO A 59 12.69 -3.32 21.53
C PRO A 59 12.79 -4.06 20.20
N TYR A 60 12.95 -5.39 20.22
CA TYR A 60 13.00 -6.19 18.99
C TYR A 60 11.65 -6.20 18.29
N VAL A 61 10.57 -6.37 19.04
CA VAL A 61 9.21 -6.37 18.49
C VAL A 61 8.84 -5.00 17.96
N VAL A 62 9.21 -3.92 18.67
CA VAL A 62 9.04 -2.55 18.18
C VAL A 62 9.77 -2.35 16.85
N GLY A 63 11.05 -2.74 16.76
CA GLY A 63 11.83 -2.61 15.53
C GLY A 63 11.24 -3.38 14.36
N VAL A 64 10.84 -4.63 14.58
CA VAL A 64 10.19 -5.46 13.55
C VAL A 64 8.86 -4.85 13.10
N ASN A 65 8.07 -4.31 14.03
CA ASN A 65 6.80 -3.67 13.70
C ASN A 65 6.99 -2.41 12.85
N VAL A 66 8.03 -1.60 13.12
CA VAL A 66 8.37 -0.44 12.28
C VAL A 66 8.70 -0.89 10.85
N VAL A 67 9.55 -1.91 10.70
CA VAL A 67 9.90 -2.44 9.36
C VAL A 67 8.66 -2.97 8.65
N ARG A 68 7.79 -3.70 9.34
CA ARG A 68 6.51 -4.16 8.78
C ARG A 68 5.63 -3.00 8.34
N ALA A 69 5.52 -1.94 9.14
CA ALA A 69 4.74 -0.76 8.77
C ALA A 69 5.26 -0.09 7.49
N VAL A 70 6.59 0.04 7.36
CA VAL A 70 7.23 0.60 6.16
C VAL A 70 6.95 -0.27 4.93
N LEU A 71 7.04 -1.60 5.06
CA LEU A 71 6.74 -2.52 3.97
C LEU A 71 5.26 -2.45 3.56
N LEU A 72 4.34 -2.41 4.51
CA LEU A 72 2.91 -2.28 4.23
C LEU A 72 2.59 -0.96 3.52
N LEU A 73 3.25 0.12 3.92
CA LEU A 73 3.11 1.42 3.26
C LEU A 73 3.61 1.35 1.81
N ALA A 74 4.77 0.74 1.56
CA ALA A 74 5.28 0.54 0.21
C ALA A 74 4.33 -0.29 -0.66
N ILE A 75 3.78 -1.38 -0.12
CA ILE A 75 2.79 -2.23 -0.80
C ILE A 75 1.52 -1.43 -1.15
N GLY A 76 1.01 -0.64 -0.19
CA GLY A 76 -0.15 0.23 -0.41
C GLY A 76 0.08 1.27 -1.51
N LEU A 77 1.26 1.90 -1.54
CA LEU A 77 1.63 2.85 -2.58
C LEU A 77 1.73 2.20 -3.97
N ILE A 78 2.30 1.00 -4.06
CA ILE A 78 2.34 0.24 -5.31
C ILE A 78 0.91 -0.08 -5.77
N GLY A 79 0.06 -0.53 -4.85
CA GLY A 79 -1.35 -0.80 -5.15
C GLY A 79 -2.08 0.43 -5.68
N ALA A 80 -1.93 1.58 -5.02
CA ALA A 80 -2.50 2.85 -5.46
C ALA A 80 -2.00 3.24 -6.86
N LYS A 81 -0.70 3.09 -7.12
CA LYS A 81 -0.12 3.41 -8.43
C LYS A 81 -0.68 2.53 -9.56
N LEU A 82 -0.92 1.25 -9.29
CA LEU A 82 -1.55 0.34 -10.24
C LEU A 82 -3.00 0.73 -10.55
N ILE A 83 -3.74 1.19 -9.52
CA ILE A 83 -5.11 1.69 -9.72
C ILE A 83 -5.08 2.93 -10.63
N ASP A 84 -4.19 3.88 -10.37
CA ASP A 84 -4.05 5.09 -11.19
C ASP A 84 -3.76 4.77 -12.65
N THR A 85 -2.83 3.84 -12.92
CA THR A 85 -2.50 3.43 -14.29
C THR A 85 -3.67 2.72 -14.96
N GLY A 86 -4.36 1.81 -14.26
CA GLY A 86 -5.53 1.13 -14.80
C GLY A 86 -6.68 2.09 -15.12
N LEU A 87 -6.91 3.09 -14.26
CA LEU A 87 -7.91 4.14 -14.47
C LEU A 87 -7.55 5.06 -15.64
N ALA A 88 -6.28 5.43 -15.77
CA ALA A 88 -5.80 6.25 -16.87
C ALA A 88 -6.03 5.54 -18.21
N GLU A 89 -5.65 4.27 -18.30
CA GLU A 89 -5.84 3.44 -19.51
C GLU A 89 -7.34 3.31 -19.86
N LEU A 90 -8.23 3.11 -18.88
CA LEU A 90 -9.68 3.10 -19.12
C LEU A 90 -10.23 4.45 -19.58
N ARG A 91 -9.68 5.58 -19.12
CA ARG A 91 -10.12 6.92 -19.53
C ARG A 91 -9.68 7.25 -20.96
N GLU A 92 -8.43 6.93 -21.30
CA GLU A 92 -7.90 7.12 -22.66
C GLU A 92 -8.73 6.31 -23.67
N ARG A 93 -9.06 5.06 -23.34
CA ARG A 93 -9.92 4.23 -24.19
C ARG A 93 -11.31 4.78 -24.37
N ARG A 94 -11.97 5.27 -23.31
CA ARG A 94 -13.28 5.93 -23.46
C ARG A 94 -13.22 7.16 -24.36
N ARG A 95 -12.10 7.90 -24.34
CA ARG A 95 -11.88 9.03 -25.26
C ARG A 95 -11.68 8.55 -26.69
N GLU A 96 -10.88 7.51 -26.92
CA GLU A 96 -10.68 6.93 -28.25
C GLU A 96 -11.98 6.35 -28.83
N GLU A 97 -12.81 5.68 -28.03
CA GLU A 97 -14.09 5.14 -28.47
C GLU A 97 -15.10 6.25 -28.79
N ALA A 98 -15.13 7.32 -27.99
CA ALA A 98 -15.94 8.50 -28.28
C ALA A 98 -15.48 9.22 -29.56
N LEU A 99 -14.17 9.37 -29.75
CA LEU A 99 -13.60 9.92 -30.98
C LEU A 99 -13.91 9.05 -32.19
N ARG A 100 -13.77 7.72 -32.09
CA ARG A 100 -14.14 6.80 -33.17
C ARG A 100 -15.60 6.94 -33.58
N ARG A 101 -16.53 6.98 -32.61
CA ARG A 101 -17.96 7.18 -32.91
C ARG A 101 -18.21 8.51 -33.61
N TYR A 102 -17.56 9.58 -33.16
CA TYR A 102 -17.65 10.89 -33.81
C TYR A 102 -17.14 10.83 -35.27
N TYR A 103 -15.98 10.22 -35.50
CA TYR A 103 -15.44 10.08 -36.86
C TYR A 103 -16.21 9.12 -37.75
N GLU A 104 -16.80 8.05 -37.21
CA GLU A 104 -17.70 7.19 -37.98
C GLU A 104 -18.96 7.97 -38.38
N GLU A 105 -19.63 8.63 -37.42
CA GLU A 105 -20.86 9.39 -37.67
C GLU A 105 -20.68 10.53 -38.69
N TYR A 106 -19.59 11.30 -38.59
CA TYR A 106 -19.29 12.38 -39.56
C TYR A 106 -18.56 11.89 -40.81
N GLY A 107 -17.78 10.81 -40.73
CA GLY A 107 -17.05 10.23 -41.86
C GLY A 107 -17.98 9.59 -42.89
N TYR A 108 -19.06 8.94 -42.45
CA TYR A 108 -20.11 8.46 -43.35
C TYR A 108 -20.83 9.59 -44.09
N GLN A 109 -20.94 10.78 -43.48
CA GLN A 109 -21.56 11.96 -44.11
C GLN A 109 -20.69 12.57 -45.22
N TYR A 110 -19.36 12.55 -45.08
CA TYR A 110 -18.44 13.08 -46.09
C TYR A 110 -18.19 12.15 -47.28
N GLN A 111 -18.46 10.85 -47.15
CA GLN A 111 -18.26 9.88 -48.24
C GLN A 111 -19.48 9.75 -49.17
N GLN A 112 -20.59 10.43 -48.85
CA GLN A 112 -21.82 10.46 -49.64
C GLN A 112 -21.95 11.68 -50.57
N TYR A 113 -20.96 12.58 -50.59
CA TYR A 113 -20.89 13.75 -51.48
C TYR A 113 -19.78 13.62 -52.53
#